data_AF-A0A7S0L0U9-F1
#
_entry.id   AF-A0A7S0L0U9-F1
#
_cell.length_a   1.000
_cell.length_b   1.000
_cell.length_c   1.000
_cell.angle_alpha   90.00
_cell.angle_beta   90.00
_cell.angle_gamma   90.00
#
_symmetry.space_group_name_H-M   'P 1'
#
loop_
_entity.id
_entity.type
_entity.pdbx_description
1 polymer ?
#
loop_
_entity_poly.entity_id
_entity_poly.type
_entity_poly.pdbx_seq_one_letter_code
_entity_poly.pdbx_strand_id
1 'polypeptide(L)'
;GKVGFHNNKTKYIKGAVEMLIEEYHGDIPESAQDMMKLPGVGPKMAFIIENVAWNKTTGIGVDTHMHRMFNELGWVSSKNPEQTRKQLEAWLPFEHWSSVNYLWVGFGQEVQQFKPKMLQKVLNCSRPADALHLVKKLGLDYHKEGKRLGLEKEILLVLNSKA
;
A
#
# COMPACT_ATOMS: atom_id res chain seq x y z
N GLY A 1 -7.02 -17.98 8.52
CA GLY A 1 -6.64 -18.66 7.26
C GLY A 1 -5.16 -19.00 7.27
N LYS A 2 -4.72 -20.00 6.49
CA LYS A 2 -3.28 -20.36 6.37
C LYS A 2 -2.50 -19.25 5.69
N VAL A 3 -1.28 -18.97 6.16
CA VAL A 3 -0.41 -17.92 5.61
C VAL A 3 0.37 -18.44 4.41
N GLY A 4 0.38 -17.67 3.30
CA GLY A 4 1.20 -17.98 2.13
C GLY A 4 2.70 -17.94 2.44
N PHE A 5 3.49 -18.73 1.70
CA PHE A 5 4.96 -18.85 1.86
C PHE A 5 5.42 -19.24 3.27
N HIS A 6 4.60 -19.97 4.04
CA HIS A 6 4.89 -20.35 5.42
C HIS A 6 6.26 -21.01 5.60
N ASN A 7 6.67 -21.92 4.70
CA ASN A 7 7.99 -22.58 4.78
C ASN A 7 9.16 -21.60 4.78
N ASN A 8 9.13 -20.58 3.92
CA ASN A 8 10.17 -19.54 3.89
C ASN A 8 10.06 -18.62 5.11
N LYS A 9 8.84 -18.26 5.51
CA LYS A 9 8.61 -17.45 6.71
C LYS A 9 9.12 -18.11 7.97
N THR A 10 8.93 -19.42 8.15
CA THR A 10 9.49 -20.16 9.29
C THR A 10 11.02 -20.09 9.31
N LYS A 11 11.67 -20.27 8.15
CA LYS A 11 13.14 -20.14 8.04
C LYS A 11 13.61 -18.73 8.40
N TYR A 12 12.95 -17.69 7.87
CA TYR A 12 13.31 -16.30 8.14
C TYR A 12 13.08 -15.90 9.59
N ILE A 13 11.95 -16.29 10.19
CA ILE A 13 11.66 -16.02 11.61
C ILE A 13 12.74 -16.65 12.49
N LYS A 14 13.07 -17.93 12.26
CA LYS A 14 14.10 -18.62 13.04
C LYS A 14 15.45 -17.92 12.92
N GLY A 15 15.91 -17.64 11.70
CA GLY A 15 17.19 -16.97 11.46
C GLY A 15 17.24 -15.54 12.01
N ALA A 16 16.12 -14.80 11.95
CA ALA A 16 16.03 -13.47 12.56
C ALA A 16 16.16 -13.56 14.09
N VAL A 17 15.47 -14.50 14.75
CA VAL A 17 15.60 -14.69 16.20
C VAL A 17 17.02 -15.09 16.61
N GLU A 18 17.64 -16.01 15.87
CA GLU A 18 19.04 -16.41 16.11
C GLU A 18 19.98 -15.19 16.03
N MET A 19 19.88 -14.39 14.96
CA MET A 19 20.66 -13.16 14.79
C MET A 19 20.39 -12.12 15.89
N LEU A 20 19.13 -11.96 16.31
CA LEU A 20 18.78 -11.02 17.39
C LEU A 20 19.45 -11.41 18.71
N ILE A 21 19.48 -12.70 19.05
CA ILE A 21 20.14 -13.20 20.26
C ILE A 21 21.66 -13.02 20.18
N GLU A 22 22.27 -13.36 19.05
CA GLU A 22 23.73 -13.38 18.89
C GLU A 22 24.34 -11.98 18.71
N GLU A 23 23.70 -11.12 17.90
CA GLU A 23 24.27 -9.83 17.48
C GLU A 23 23.62 -8.61 18.15
N TYR A 24 22.36 -8.75 18.61
CA TYR A 24 21.57 -7.63 19.13
C TYR A 24 21.09 -7.84 20.59
N HIS A 25 21.76 -8.73 21.34
CA HIS A 25 21.47 -9.00 22.76
C HIS A 25 20.02 -9.39 23.06
N GLY A 26 19.34 -10.01 22.09
CA GLY A 26 17.94 -10.42 22.19
C GLY A 26 16.92 -9.31 21.93
N ASP A 27 17.34 -8.12 21.50
CA ASP A 27 16.45 -6.99 21.20
C ASP A 27 16.45 -6.61 19.72
N ILE A 28 15.43 -5.88 19.27
CA ILE A 28 15.26 -5.46 17.88
C ILE A 28 16.11 -4.20 17.63
N PRO A 29 16.97 -4.16 16.59
CA PRO A 29 17.71 -2.95 16.27
C PRO A 29 16.78 -1.80 15.89
N GLU A 30 17.06 -0.60 16.39
CA GLU A 30 16.18 0.56 16.18
C GLU A 30 16.30 1.20 14.80
N SER A 31 17.38 0.93 14.05
CA SER A 31 17.63 1.57 12.75
C SER A 31 17.08 0.73 11.61
N ALA A 32 16.44 1.37 10.63
CA ALA A 32 15.99 0.67 9.42
C ALA A 32 17.12 -0.06 8.69
N GLN A 33 18.34 0.48 8.68
CA GLN A 33 19.50 -0.14 8.04
C GLN A 33 19.90 -1.46 8.71
N ASP A 34 19.89 -1.51 10.04
CA ASP A 34 20.23 -2.72 10.78
C ASP A 34 19.10 -3.74 10.71
N MET A 35 17.84 -3.30 10.78
CA MET A 35 16.69 -4.19 10.57
C MET A 35 16.72 -4.87 9.20
N MET A 36 17.20 -4.21 8.14
CA MET A 36 17.32 -4.82 6.81
C MET A 36 18.34 -5.96 6.73
N LYS A 37 19.23 -6.11 7.74
CA LYS A 37 20.15 -7.26 7.83
C LYS A 37 19.41 -8.52 8.31
N LEU A 38 18.29 -8.37 9.02
CA LEU A 38 17.50 -9.49 9.51
C LEU A 38 16.90 -10.28 8.33
N PRO A 39 16.98 -11.63 8.35
CA PRO A 39 16.39 -12.47 7.32
C PRO A 39 14.91 -12.18 7.09
N GLY A 40 14.54 -11.93 5.83
CA GLY A 40 13.15 -11.67 5.44
C GLY A 40 12.66 -10.23 5.68
N VAL A 41 13.50 -9.35 6.23
CA VAL A 41 13.18 -7.93 6.42
C VAL A 41 13.78 -7.11 5.28
N GLY A 42 12.93 -6.70 4.34
CA GLY A 42 13.31 -5.76 3.27
C GLY A 42 13.02 -4.30 3.63
N PRO A 43 13.36 -3.34 2.73
CA PRO A 43 13.22 -1.91 2.98
C PRO A 43 11.83 -1.48 3.44
N LYS A 44 10.77 -1.99 2.78
CA LYS A 44 9.38 -1.73 3.18
C LYS A 44 9.15 -2.07 4.66
N MET A 45 9.56 -3.26 5.08
CA MET A 45 9.30 -3.72 6.44
C MET A 45 10.12 -2.93 7.46
N ALA A 46 11.40 -2.67 7.17
CA ALA A 46 12.27 -1.92 8.06
C ALA A 46 11.73 -0.50 8.36
N PHE A 47 11.35 0.26 7.33
CA PHE A 47 10.79 1.61 7.53
C PHE A 47 9.43 1.61 8.26
N ILE A 48 8.58 0.59 8.01
CA ILE A 48 7.31 0.46 8.74
C ILE A 48 7.58 0.16 10.22
N ILE A 49 8.48 -0.77 10.53
CA ILE A 49 8.79 -1.12 11.92
C ILE A 49 9.39 0.09 12.65
N GLU A 50 10.34 0.78 12.02
CA GLU A 50 10.96 2.00 12.58
C GLU A 50 9.90 3.05 12.97
N ASN A 51 8.93 3.27 12.08
CA ASN A 51 7.83 4.19 12.32
C ASN A 51 6.88 3.72 13.44
N VAL A 52 6.46 2.46 13.41
CA VAL A 52 5.44 1.95 14.33
C VAL A 52 5.99 1.70 15.73
N ALA A 53 7.21 1.15 15.85
CA ALA A 53 7.78 0.78 17.14
C ALA A 53 8.45 1.96 17.87
N TRP A 54 9.09 2.87 17.13
CA TRP A 54 9.86 3.97 17.74
C TRP A 54 9.39 5.37 17.36
N ASN A 55 8.30 5.51 16.59
CA ASN A 55 7.83 6.79 16.08
C ASN A 55 8.92 7.57 15.31
N LYS A 56 9.86 6.84 14.68
CA LYS A 56 10.96 7.38 13.89
C LYS A 56 10.65 7.19 12.41
N THR A 57 10.83 8.23 11.60
CA THR A 57 10.55 8.17 10.16
C THR A 57 11.78 8.59 9.39
N THR A 58 12.55 7.61 8.90
CA THR A 58 13.74 7.89 8.06
C THR A 58 13.52 7.59 6.58
N GLY A 59 12.40 6.96 6.23
CA GLY A 59 12.04 6.67 4.85
C GLY A 59 10.62 6.14 4.70
N ILE A 60 10.16 6.03 3.45
CA ILE A 60 8.82 5.57 3.12
C ILE A 60 8.83 4.07 2.84
N GLY A 61 8.06 3.30 3.61
CA GLY A 61 7.79 1.90 3.26
C GLY A 61 6.89 1.81 2.03
N VAL A 62 7.39 1.34 0.88
CA VAL A 62 6.57 1.21 -0.34
C VAL A 62 6.12 -0.23 -0.54
N ASP A 63 4.80 -0.43 -0.58
CA ASP A 63 4.16 -1.70 -0.92
C ASP A 63 3.94 -1.84 -2.44
N THR A 64 3.74 -3.07 -2.93
CA THR A 64 3.47 -3.32 -4.35
C THR A 64 2.17 -2.70 -4.82
N HIS A 65 1.12 -2.68 -3.99
CA HIS A 65 -0.14 -2.01 -4.33
C HIS A 65 0.05 -0.51 -4.46
N MET A 66 0.74 0.11 -3.50
CA MET A 66 1.08 1.54 -3.50
C MET A 66 1.97 1.91 -4.70
N HIS A 67 3.02 1.13 -4.96
CA HIS A 67 3.90 1.28 -6.13
C HIS A 67 3.10 1.34 -7.43
N ARG A 68 2.21 0.36 -7.64
CA ARG A 68 1.38 0.28 -8.84
C ARG A 68 0.47 1.50 -8.99
N MET A 69 -0.26 1.85 -7.92
CA MET A 69 -1.19 2.97 -7.96
C MET A 69 -0.51 4.30 -8.24
N PHE A 70 0.68 4.53 -7.67
CA PHE A 70 1.35 5.81 -7.85
C PHE A 70 1.87 5.98 -9.28
N ASN A 71 2.25 4.88 -9.94
CA ASN A 71 2.51 4.89 -11.37
C ASN A 71 1.22 5.12 -12.18
N GLU A 72 0.10 4.46 -11.84
CA GLU A 72 -1.21 4.67 -12.50
C GLU A 72 -1.73 6.12 -12.34
N LEU A 73 -1.46 6.76 -11.20
CA LEU A 73 -1.78 8.17 -10.96
C LEU A 73 -0.86 9.13 -11.72
N GLY A 74 0.30 8.65 -12.18
CA GLY A 74 1.34 9.47 -12.79
C GLY A 74 2.11 10.32 -11.78
N TRP A 75 2.09 9.96 -10.50
CA TRP A 75 2.83 10.66 -9.44
C TRP A 75 4.31 10.28 -9.41
N VAL A 76 4.63 9.10 -9.92
CA VAL A 76 5.99 8.59 -10.09
C VAL A 76 6.09 7.90 -11.45
N SER A 77 7.32 7.80 -11.96
CA SER A 77 7.65 6.98 -13.12
C SER A 77 8.78 6.04 -12.73
N SER A 78 8.43 4.84 -12.25
CA SER A 78 9.36 3.94 -11.55
C SER A 78 9.15 2.48 -11.94
N LYS A 79 10.23 1.71 -12.01
CA LYS A 79 10.20 0.28 -12.39
C LYS A 79 10.13 -0.67 -11.18
N ASN A 80 10.41 -0.17 -9.99
CA ASN A 80 10.39 -0.97 -8.76
C ASN A 80 10.04 -0.11 -7.53
N PRO A 81 9.64 -0.73 -6.40
CA PRO A 81 9.23 -0.01 -5.19
C PRO A 81 10.31 0.92 -4.60
N GLU A 82 11.59 0.57 -4.73
CA GLU A 82 12.69 1.38 -4.22
C GLU A 82 12.86 2.68 -5.02
N GLN A 83 12.68 2.62 -6.34
CA GLN A 83 12.63 3.83 -7.19
C GLN A 83 11.41 4.69 -6.86
N THR A 84 10.25 4.08 -6.58
CA THR A 84 9.07 4.82 -6.10
C THR A 84 9.36 5.53 -4.79
N ARG A 85 10.00 4.86 -3.83
CA ARG A 85 10.38 5.43 -2.53
C ARG A 85 11.20 6.70 -2.73
N LYS A 86 12.31 6.61 -3.47
CA LYS A 86 13.20 7.74 -3.75
C LYS A 86 12.50 8.91 -4.44
N GLN A 87 11.63 8.63 -5.40
CA GLN A 87 10.86 9.68 -6.08
C GLN A 87 9.85 10.34 -5.14
N LEU A 88 9.15 9.56 -4.31
CA LEU A 88 8.22 10.11 -3.33
C LEU A 88 8.93 10.96 -2.29
N GLU A 89 10.03 10.48 -1.73
CA GLU A 89 10.81 11.22 -0.74
C GLU A 89 11.37 12.53 -1.32
N ALA A 90 11.53 12.64 -2.64
CA ALA A 90 11.99 13.87 -3.29
C ALA A 90 10.94 14.98 -3.37
N TRP A 91 9.64 14.68 -3.29
CA TRP A 91 8.58 15.69 -3.45
C TRP A 91 7.46 15.65 -2.40
N LEU A 92 7.21 14.51 -1.76
CA LEU A 92 6.17 14.37 -0.73
C LEU A 92 6.64 15.06 0.56
N PRO A 93 5.87 15.99 1.13
CA PRO A 93 6.22 16.61 2.41
C PRO A 93 6.46 15.58 3.52
N PHE A 94 7.49 15.81 4.33
CA PHE A 94 8.00 14.85 5.32
C PHE A 94 6.93 14.42 6.34
N GLU A 95 6.04 15.33 6.71
CA GLU A 95 4.90 15.10 7.62
C GLU A 95 3.95 14.00 7.14
N HIS A 96 3.97 13.65 5.85
CA HIS A 96 3.13 12.61 5.28
C HIS A 96 3.81 11.24 5.20
N TRP A 97 5.13 11.16 5.38
CA TRP A 97 5.90 9.93 5.13
C TRP A 97 5.47 8.75 6.02
N SER A 98 5.14 9.03 7.29
CA SER A 98 4.68 8.01 8.24
C SER A 98 3.32 7.42 7.89
N SER A 99 2.41 8.23 7.36
CA SER A 99 1.00 7.86 7.13
C SER A 99 0.71 7.34 5.72
N VAL A 100 1.54 7.70 4.74
CA VAL A 100 1.27 7.43 3.32
C VAL A 100 1.13 5.94 3.03
N ASN A 101 1.96 5.08 3.66
CA ASN A 101 1.87 3.65 3.45
C ASN A 101 0.50 3.10 3.91
N TYR A 102 0.13 3.40 5.16
CA TYR A 102 -1.10 2.90 5.76
C TYR A 102 -2.34 3.28 4.94
N LEU A 103 -2.42 4.55 4.51
CA LEU A 103 -3.53 5.07 3.73
C LEU A 103 -3.65 4.39 2.36
N TRP A 104 -2.54 4.24 1.65
CA TRP A 104 -2.55 3.80 0.26
C TRP A 104 -2.54 2.28 0.09
N VAL A 105 -1.96 1.52 1.02
CA VAL A 105 -1.97 0.06 0.95
C VAL A 105 -3.38 -0.49 1.07
N GLY A 106 -4.14 -0.03 2.08
CA GLY A 106 -5.53 -0.46 2.27
C GLY A 106 -6.40 -0.11 1.07
N PHE A 107 -6.30 1.14 0.59
CA PHE A 107 -7.03 1.58 -0.59
C PHE A 107 -6.64 0.78 -1.85
N GLY A 108 -5.36 0.52 -2.05
CA GLY A 108 -4.86 -0.26 -3.19
C GLY A 108 -5.33 -1.71 -3.18
N GLN A 109 -5.38 -2.36 -2.02
CA GLN A 109 -5.96 -3.69 -1.91
C GLN A 109 -7.44 -3.69 -2.31
N GLU A 110 -8.22 -2.71 -1.85
CA GLU A 110 -9.65 -2.64 -2.20
C GLU A 110 -9.88 -2.40 -3.70
N VAL A 111 -9.16 -1.46 -4.31
CA VAL A 111 -9.29 -1.15 -5.74
C VAL A 111 -8.84 -2.34 -6.60
N GLN A 112 -7.79 -3.05 -6.20
CA GLN A 112 -7.17 -4.07 -7.05
C GLN A 112 -7.77 -5.47 -6.85
N GLN A 113 -8.15 -5.81 -5.62
CA GLN A 113 -8.59 -7.16 -5.23
C GLN A 113 -10.09 -7.25 -4.92
N PHE A 114 -10.69 -6.19 -4.39
CA PHE A 114 -12.08 -6.19 -3.91
C PHE A 114 -13.00 -5.26 -4.73
N LYS A 115 -12.89 -5.33 -6.06
CA LYS A 115 -13.57 -4.44 -7.01
C LYS A 115 -15.08 -4.24 -6.77
N PRO A 116 -15.89 -5.28 -6.49
CA PRO A 116 -17.33 -5.10 -6.21
C PRO A 116 -17.59 -4.20 -5.01
N LYS A 117 -16.89 -4.48 -3.90
CA LYS A 117 -17.03 -3.76 -2.65
C LYS A 117 -16.53 -2.32 -2.81
N MET A 118 -15.43 -2.13 -3.54
CA MET A 118 -14.92 -0.80 -3.86
C MET A 118 -15.94 0.01 -4.66
N LEU A 119 -16.57 -0.57 -5.69
CA LEU A 119 -17.58 0.13 -6.48
C LEU A 119 -18.78 0.58 -5.63
N GLN A 120 -19.30 -0.28 -4.75
CA GLN A 120 -20.35 0.14 -3.81
C GLN A 120 -19.91 1.27 -2.88
N LYS A 121 -18.68 1.24 -2.36
CA LYS A 121 -18.14 2.33 -1.54
C LYS A 121 -18.03 3.64 -2.32
N VAL A 122 -17.59 3.57 -3.58
CA VAL A 122 -17.50 4.74 -4.48
C VAL A 122 -18.86 5.39 -4.67
N LEU A 123 -19.90 4.61 -4.95
CA LEU A 123 -21.25 5.14 -5.18
C LEU A 123 -21.87 5.76 -3.93
N ASN A 124 -21.49 5.32 -2.74
CA ASN A 124 -22.02 5.80 -1.45
C ASN A 124 -21.16 6.88 -0.77
N CYS A 125 -20.07 7.34 -1.40
CA CYS A 125 -19.21 8.36 -0.79
C CYS A 125 -19.77 9.78 -1.00
N SER A 126 -19.16 10.77 -0.34
CA SER A 126 -19.59 12.18 -0.42
C SER A 126 -19.45 12.81 -1.81
N ARG A 127 -18.58 12.27 -2.68
CA ARG A 127 -18.29 12.77 -4.02
C ARG A 127 -18.20 11.63 -5.04
N PRO A 128 -19.31 10.95 -5.34
CA PRO A 128 -19.29 9.68 -6.06
C PRO A 128 -18.82 9.80 -7.51
N ALA A 129 -19.11 10.91 -8.20
CA ALA A 129 -18.62 11.17 -9.56
C ALA A 129 -17.08 11.28 -9.61
N ASP A 130 -16.49 12.06 -8.70
CA ASP A 130 -15.03 12.23 -8.60
C ASP A 130 -14.36 10.91 -8.21
N ALA A 131 -14.99 10.15 -7.32
CA ALA A 131 -14.50 8.83 -6.91
C ALA A 131 -14.55 7.81 -8.07
N LEU A 132 -15.59 7.82 -8.91
CA LEU A 132 -15.64 7.00 -10.14
C LEU A 132 -14.49 7.33 -11.10
N HIS A 133 -14.19 8.62 -11.29
CA HIS A 133 -13.05 9.05 -12.11
C HIS A 133 -11.71 8.56 -11.53
N LEU A 134 -11.54 8.68 -10.21
CA LEU A 134 -10.33 8.22 -9.53
C LEU A 134 -10.12 6.71 -9.70
N VAL A 135 -11.13 5.88 -9.38
CA VAL A 135 -10.95 4.42 -9.46
C VAL A 135 -10.79 3.94 -10.90
N LYS A 136 -11.37 4.64 -11.88
CA LYS A 136 -11.11 4.39 -13.31
C LYS A 136 -9.66 4.64 -13.68
N LYS A 137 -9.07 5.75 -13.20
CA LYS A 137 -7.64 6.04 -13.40
C LYS A 137 -6.74 4.97 -12.75
N LEU A 138 -7.19 4.38 -11.65
CA LEU A 138 -6.53 3.27 -10.94
C LEU A 138 -6.87 1.87 -11.51
N GLY A 139 -7.41 1.81 -12.72
CA GLY A 139 -7.64 0.55 -13.44
C GLY A 139 -8.89 -0.24 -13.02
N LEU A 140 -9.80 0.34 -12.24
CA LEU A 140 -11.11 -0.25 -11.96
C LEU A 140 -12.10 0.13 -13.08
N ASP A 141 -12.47 -0.85 -13.90
CA ASP A 141 -13.54 -0.71 -14.90
C ASP A 141 -14.91 -0.78 -14.22
N TYR A 142 -15.43 0.37 -13.79
CA TYR A 142 -16.71 0.43 -13.09
C TYR A 142 -17.90 0.12 -13.99
N HIS A 143 -17.78 0.19 -15.33
CA HIS A 143 -18.86 -0.21 -16.23
C HIS A 143 -19.01 -1.73 -16.23
N LYS A 144 -17.89 -2.46 -16.39
CA LYS A 144 -17.87 -3.92 -16.31
C LYS A 144 -18.34 -4.42 -14.95
N GLU A 145 -17.85 -3.82 -13.87
CA GLU A 145 -18.23 -4.20 -12.51
C GLU A 145 -19.68 -3.81 -12.19
N GLY A 146 -20.14 -2.65 -12.67
CA GLY A 146 -21.52 -2.19 -12.54
C GLY A 146 -22.50 -3.15 -13.20
N LYS A 147 -22.21 -3.61 -14.43
CA LYS A 147 -23.02 -4.61 -15.13
C LYS A 147 -23.10 -5.93 -14.36
N ARG A 148 -21.97 -6.37 -13.77
CA ARG A 148 -21.93 -7.59 -12.95
C ARG A 148 -22.81 -7.50 -11.69
N LEU A 149 -22.97 -6.30 -11.13
CA LEU A 149 -23.72 -6.05 -9.90
C LEU A 149 -25.13 -5.50 -10.13
N GLY A 150 -25.52 -5.20 -11.38
CA GLY A 150 -26.80 -4.55 -11.68
C GLY A 150 -26.87 -3.06 -11.30
N LEU A 151 -25.73 -2.39 -11.12
CA LEU A 151 -25.64 -0.99 -10.64
C LEU A 151 -25.51 0.03 -11.79
N GLU A 152 -25.80 -0.38 -13.04
CA GLU A 152 -25.60 0.47 -14.23
C GLU A 152 -26.39 1.78 -14.17
N LYS A 153 -27.64 1.73 -13.68
CA LYS A 153 -28.49 2.91 -13.53
C LYS A 153 -27.93 3.89 -12.50
N GLU A 154 -27.42 3.39 -11.38
CA GLU A 154 -26.85 4.21 -10.30
C GLU A 154 -25.58 4.91 -10.77
N ILE A 155 -24.70 4.20 -11.49
CA ILE A 155 -23.51 4.79 -12.09
C ILE A 155 -23.89 5.91 -13.06
N LEU A 156 -24.88 5.69 -13.93
CA LEU A 156 -25.35 6.71 -14.86
C LEU A 156 -25.94 7.93 -14.13
N LEU A 157 -26.74 7.71 -13.07
CA LEU A 157 -27.27 8.80 -12.26
C LEU A 157 -26.15 9.62 -11.60
N VAL A 158 -25.12 8.96 -11.06
CA VAL A 158 -23.96 9.63 -10.46
C VAL A 158 -23.15 10.43 -11.49
N LEU A 159 -22.94 9.90 -12.68
CA LEU A 159 -22.19 10.59 -13.73
C LEU A 159 -22.97 11.78 -14.30
N ASN A 160 -24.30 11.71 -14.32
CA ASN A 160 -25.17 12.77 -14.81
C ASN A 160 -25.53 13.81 -13.73
N SER A 161 -25.31 13.52 -12.45
CA SER A 161 -25.67 14.42 -11.33
C SER A 161 -24.66 15.54 -11.07
N LYS A 162 -23.69 15.76 -11.99
CA LYS A 162 -22.80 16.92 -11.99
C LYS A 162 -22.69 17.55 -13.38
N ALA A 163 -23.64 18.45 -13.66
CA ALA A 163 -23.33 19.83 -14.02
C ALA A 163 -23.53 20.67 -12.74
#